data_AF-A0A540VU02-F1
#
_entry.id   AF-A0A540VU02-F1
#
_cell.length_a   1.000
_cell.length_b   1.000
_cell.length_c   1.000
_cell.angle_alpha   90.00
_cell.angle_beta   90.00
_cell.angle_gamma   90.00
#
_symmetry.space_group_name_H-M   'P 1'
#
loop_
_entity.id
_entity.type
_entity.pdbx_description
1 polymer ?
#
loop_
_entity_poly.entity_id
_entity_poly.type
_entity_poly.pdbx_seq_one_letter_code
_entity_poly.pdbx_strand_id
1 'polypeptide(L)'
;MTVRHIACHNRRMEIFAARLKSARKAKRMTQRELGQRVGMDQGHLSRLEHGGKGLSTEHLQALARELGVTTSYLLGDDGQEEGASYTAGQLRFASLLQDYDVPAGLRALASDNALVGALGITEQEMEALSSIRLPGEATKDGYVQLLVTIRAITHGQEPIER
;
A
#
# COMPACT_ATOMS: atom_id res chain seq x y z
N MET A 1 13.08 -18.30 -35.13
CA MET A 1 11.61 -18.28 -34.93
C MET A 1 11.32 -17.66 -33.57
N THR A 2 11.04 -16.36 -33.56
CA THR A 2 11.05 -15.52 -32.35
C THR A 2 9.62 -15.33 -31.85
N VAL A 3 9.11 -16.31 -31.09
CA VAL A 3 7.78 -16.23 -30.44
C VAL A 3 7.98 -16.19 -28.93
N ARG A 4 8.60 -15.12 -28.43
CA ARG A 4 8.70 -14.85 -26.99
C ARG A 4 8.32 -13.42 -26.59
N HIS A 5 8.07 -12.52 -27.55
CA HIS A 5 7.88 -11.10 -27.27
C HIS A 5 6.42 -10.64 -27.11
N ILE A 6 5.43 -11.45 -27.55
CA ILE A 6 4.00 -11.06 -27.54
C ILE A 6 3.31 -11.44 -26.21
N ALA A 7 3.69 -12.56 -25.59
CA ALA A 7 3.03 -13.06 -24.37
C ALA A 7 3.32 -12.21 -23.12
N CYS A 8 4.48 -11.55 -23.05
CA CYS A 8 4.89 -10.79 -21.86
C CYS A 8 4.16 -9.43 -21.73
N HIS A 9 3.68 -8.87 -22.85
CA HIS A 9 2.93 -7.61 -22.86
C HIS A 9 1.46 -7.77 -22.41
N ASN A 10 0.91 -8.98 -22.46
CA ASN A 10 -0.49 -9.24 -22.09
C ASN A 10 -0.67 -9.42 -20.57
N ARG A 11 0.33 -10.01 -19.90
CA ARG A 11 0.26 -10.34 -18.47
C ARG A 11 0.19 -9.12 -17.56
N ARG A 12 0.95 -8.05 -17.85
CA ARG A 12 0.91 -6.79 -17.07
C ARG A 12 -0.45 -6.10 -17.14
N MET A 13 -1.09 -6.15 -18.30
CA MET A 13 -2.41 -5.55 -18.50
C MET A 13 -3.51 -6.31 -17.75
N GLU A 14 -3.41 -7.65 -17.71
CA GLU A 14 -4.31 -8.50 -16.92
C GLU A 14 -4.17 -8.23 -15.41
N ILE A 15 -2.93 -8.09 -14.90
CA ILE A 15 -2.67 -7.74 -13.50
C ILE A 15 -3.26 -6.36 -13.19
N PHE A 16 -3.04 -5.38 -14.07
CA PHE A 16 -3.59 -4.05 -13.92
C PHE A 16 -5.12 -4.04 -13.84
N ALA A 17 -5.77 -4.69 -14.79
CA ALA A 17 -7.22 -4.79 -14.83
C ALA A 17 -7.80 -5.43 -13.56
N ALA A 18 -7.18 -6.52 -13.10
CA ALA A 18 -7.59 -7.21 -11.88
C ALA A 18 -7.42 -6.34 -10.63
N ARG A 19 -6.27 -5.68 -10.46
CA ARG A 19 -5.98 -4.85 -9.29
C ARG A 19 -6.81 -3.58 -9.23
N LEU A 20 -7.02 -2.93 -10.38
CA LEU A 20 -7.91 -1.78 -10.51
C LEU A 20 -9.33 -2.14 -10.02
N LYS A 21 -9.86 -3.27 -10.51
CA LYS A 21 -11.20 -3.77 -10.14
C LYS A 21 -11.29 -4.11 -8.65
N SER A 22 -10.27 -4.77 -8.10
CA SER A 22 -10.21 -5.13 -6.68
C SER A 22 -10.16 -3.91 -5.77
N ALA A 23 -9.27 -2.95 -6.06
CA ALA A 23 -9.13 -1.72 -5.27
C ALA A 23 -10.42 -0.88 -5.30
N ARG A 24 -11.08 -0.78 -6.47
CA ARG A 24 -12.38 -0.10 -6.57
C ARG A 24 -13.45 -0.76 -5.70
N LYS A 25 -13.54 -2.09 -5.74
CA LYS A 25 -14.52 -2.85 -4.95
C LYS A 25 -14.26 -2.74 -3.45
N ALA A 26 -13.00 -2.70 -3.02
CA ALA A 26 -12.65 -2.48 -1.61
C ALA A 26 -13.19 -1.14 -1.09
N LYS A 27 -13.24 -0.10 -1.94
CA LYS A 27 -13.87 1.19 -1.64
C LYS A 27 -15.38 1.24 -1.90
N ARG A 28 -16.01 0.11 -2.26
CA ARG A 28 -17.44 0.00 -2.56
C ARG A 28 -17.94 0.97 -3.64
N MET A 29 -17.07 1.35 -4.58
CA MET A 29 -17.40 2.26 -5.67
C MET A 29 -17.90 1.50 -6.91
N THR A 30 -18.89 2.05 -7.59
CA THR A 30 -19.25 1.67 -8.96
C THR A 30 -18.21 2.19 -9.96
N GLN A 31 -18.18 1.61 -11.17
CA GLN A 31 -17.31 2.12 -12.23
C GLN A 31 -17.63 3.57 -12.61
N ARG A 32 -18.91 3.95 -12.57
CA ARG A 32 -19.36 5.31 -12.85
C ARG A 32 -18.85 6.30 -11.79
N GLU A 33 -18.94 5.94 -10.52
CA GLU A 33 -18.46 6.80 -9.43
C GLU A 33 -16.95 6.98 -9.48
N LEU A 34 -16.18 5.91 -9.67
CA LEU A 34 -14.73 6.03 -9.81
C LEU A 34 -14.38 6.89 -11.02
N GLY A 35 -15.00 6.65 -12.17
CA GLY A 35 -14.82 7.45 -13.38
C GLY A 35 -15.06 8.94 -13.14
N GLN A 36 -16.20 9.29 -12.52
CA GLN A 36 -16.52 10.69 -12.21
C GLN A 36 -15.46 11.36 -11.33
N ARG A 37 -14.90 10.65 -10.35
CA ARG A 37 -13.87 11.19 -9.45
C ARG A 37 -12.51 11.42 -10.11
N VAL A 38 -12.18 10.60 -11.11
CA VAL A 38 -10.88 10.65 -11.81
C VAL A 38 -10.97 11.32 -13.18
N GLY A 39 -12.11 11.91 -13.53
CA GLY A 39 -12.32 12.59 -14.81
C GLY A 39 -12.45 11.66 -16.02
N MET A 40 -12.83 10.39 -15.81
CA MET A 40 -13.02 9.39 -16.86
C MET A 40 -14.48 8.97 -17.00
N ASP A 41 -14.90 8.62 -18.21
CA ASP A 41 -16.22 8.02 -18.40
C ASP A 41 -16.25 6.54 -17.95
N GLN A 42 -17.45 6.04 -17.63
CA GLN A 42 -17.63 4.67 -17.14
C GLN A 42 -17.20 3.62 -18.19
N GLY A 43 -17.35 3.92 -19.48
CA GLY A 43 -16.96 3.03 -20.57
C GLY A 43 -15.44 2.89 -20.68
N HIS A 44 -14.70 3.98 -20.50
CA HIS A 44 -13.24 3.99 -20.42
C HIS A 44 -12.77 3.15 -19.24
N LEU A 45 -13.35 3.35 -18.06
CA LEU A 45 -13.00 2.56 -16.87
C LEU A 45 -13.34 1.08 -17.03
N SER A 46 -14.51 0.76 -17.60
CA SER A 46 -14.88 -0.63 -17.93
C SER A 46 -13.87 -1.26 -18.87
N ARG A 47 -13.45 -0.55 -19.92
CA ARG A 47 -12.43 -1.04 -20.86
C ARG A 47 -11.12 -1.33 -20.15
N LEU A 48 -10.68 -0.44 -19.25
CA LEU A 48 -9.47 -0.63 -18.44
C LEU A 48 -9.56 -1.87 -17.55
N GLU A 49 -10.70 -2.11 -16.90
CA GLU A 49 -10.94 -3.31 -16.06
C GLU A 49 -11.05 -4.63 -16.86
N HIS A 50 -11.07 -4.57 -18.18
CA HIS A 50 -11.07 -5.75 -19.07
C HIS A 50 -9.79 -5.85 -19.93
N GLY A 51 -8.71 -5.19 -19.51
CA GLY A 51 -7.41 -5.26 -20.19
C GLY A 51 -7.25 -4.30 -21.37
N GLY A 52 -8.08 -3.26 -21.43
CA GLY A 52 -8.01 -2.19 -22.41
C GLY A 52 -6.74 -1.35 -22.29
N LYS A 53 -6.28 -0.84 -23.44
CA LYS A 53 -5.16 0.11 -23.55
C LYS A 53 -5.67 1.56 -23.56
N GLY A 54 -4.75 2.52 -23.42
CA GLY A 54 -5.05 3.95 -23.56
C GLY A 54 -5.29 4.67 -22.23
N LEU A 55 -4.54 4.30 -21.18
CA LEU A 55 -4.47 5.07 -19.94
C LEU A 55 -3.31 6.05 -20.02
N SER A 56 -3.56 7.34 -19.78
CA SER A 56 -2.47 8.31 -19.62
C SER A 56 -1.85 8.21 -18.22
N THR A 57 -0.60 8.65 -18.08
CA THR A 57 0.08 8.70 -16.78
C THR A 57 -0.67 9.54 -15.76
N GLU A 58 -1.28 10.65 -16.18
CA GLU A 58 -2.09 11.53 -15.33
C GLU A 58 -3.30 10.79 -14.75
N HIS A 59 -4.03 10.07 -15.60
CA HIS A 59 -5.17 9.26 -15.21
C HIS A 59 -4.77 8.07 -14.32
N LEU A 60 -3.62 7.44 -14.58
CA LEU A 60 -3.06 6.40 -13.72
C LEU A 60 -2.77 6.94 -12.30
N GLN A 61 -2.16 8.11 -12.20
CA GLN A 61 -1.90 8.74 -10.91
C GLN A 61 -3.20 9.18 -10.21
N ALA A 62 -4.19 9.67 -10.97
CA ALA A 62 -5.51 10.01 -10.41
C ALA A 62 -6.21 8.77 -9.84
N LEU A 63 -6.20 7.65 -10.57
CA LEU A 63 -6.72 6.36 -10.08
C LEU A 63 -6.00 5.90 -8.82
N ALA A 64 -4.67 5.95 -8.81
CA ALA A 64 -3.86 5.56 -7.65
C ALA A 64 -4.22 6.39 -6.41
N ARG A 65 -4.30 7.73 -6.55
CA ARG A 65 -4.70 8.64 -5.47
C ARG A 65 -6.12 8.36 -4.99
N GLU A 66 -7.09 8.28 -5.90
CA GLU A 66 -8.49 8.06 -5.53
C GLU A 66 -8.71 6.69 -4.88
N LEU A 67 -7.96 5.68 -5.30
CA LEU A 67 -8.03 4.32 -4.75
C LEU A 67 -7.14 4.14 -3.51
N GLY A 68 -6.28 5.10 -3.16
CA GLY A 68 -5.37 5.00 -2.02
C GLY A 68 -4.30 3.93 -2.19
N VAL A 69 -3.86 3.68 -3.43
CA VAL A 69 -2.83 2.68 -3.78
C VAL A 69 -1.71 3.34 -4.59
N THR A 70 -0.60 2.64 -4.81
CA THR A 70 0.49 3.14 -5.67
C THR A 70 0.24 2.81 -7.14
N THR A 71 0.86 3.58 -8.04
CA THR A 71 0.85 3.27 -9.47
C THR A 71 1.57 1.97 -9.77
N SER A 72 2.63 1.64 -9.03
CA SER A 72 3.37 0.37 -9.14
C SER A 72 2.50 -0.84 -8.74
N TYR A 73 1.69 -0.69 -7.68
CA TYR A 73 0.67 -1.68 -7.34
C TYR A 73 -0.33 -1.84 -8.48
N LEU A 74 -0.86 -0.77 -9.05
CA LEU A 74 -1.78 -0.91 -10.19
C LEU A 74 -1.11 -1.60 -11.38
N LEU A 75 0.14 -1.30 -11.71
CA LEU A 75 0.80 -1.85 -12.91
C LEU A 75 1.33 -3.29 -12.76
N GLY A 76 1.29 -3.89 -11.57
CA GLY A 76 1.89 -5.21 -11.35
C GLY A 76 3.40 -5.18 -11.15
N ASP A 77 3.98 -4.00 -10.93
CA ASP A 77 5.44 -3.81 -10.82
C ASP A 77 5.93 -3.93 -9.38
N ASP A 78 5.03 -4.14 -8.41
CA ASP A 78 5.34 -4.48 -7.02
C ASP A 78 6.05 -5.85 -6.86
N GLY A 79 6.05 -6.69 -7.91
CA GLY A 79 6.73 -8.00 -7.96
C GLY A 79 8.11 -7.98 -8.65
N GLN A 80 8.63 -6.82 -9.06
CA GLN A 80 10.06 -6.62 -9.33
C GLN A 80 10.69 -5.61 -8.35
N GLU A 81 9.91 -5.25 -7.32
CA GLU A 81 10.33 -4.49 -6.15
C GLU A 81 9.81 -5.21 -4.90
N GLU A 82 10.13 -6.50 -4.77
CA GLU A 82 10.12 -7.19 -3.49
C GLU A 82 11.25 -6.55 -2.63
N GLY A 83 10.97 -5.39 -2.02
CA GLY A 83 11.87 -4.73 -1.05
C GLY A 83 12.05 -3.21 -1.17
N ALA A 84 11.52 -2.52 -2.19
CA ALA A 84 11.85 -1.10 -2.39
C ALA A 84 10.76 -0.09 -1.96
N SER A 85 9.48 -0.47 -1.93
CA SER A 85 8.40 0.48 -1.61
C SER A 85 8.16 0.65 -0.09
N TYR A 86 8.51 -0.35 0.74
CA TYR A 86 8.61 -0.15 2.19
C TYR A 86 9.79 0.78 2.52
N THR A 87 10.92 0.61 1.82
CA THR A 87 12.16 1.37 2.02
C THR A 87 12.06 2.85 1.64
N ALA A 88 11.26 3.24 0.64
CA ALA A 88 11.13 4.64 0.25
C ALA A 88 10.33 5.50 1.26
N GLY A 89 9.33 4.91 1.94
CA GLY A 89 8.67 5.49 3.12
C GLY A 89 9.54 5.39 4.37
N GLN A 90 10.19 4.23 4.61
CA GLN A 90 11.14 4.03 5.71
C GLN A 90 12.35 4.98 5.66
N LEU A 91 12.87 5.32 4.47
CA LEU A 91 13.99 6.26 4.31
C LEU A 91 13.58 7.70 4.66
N ARG A 92 12.30 8.07 4.50
CA ARG A 92 11.78 9.34 5.01
C ARG A 92 11.55 9.28 6.51
N PHE A 93 11.00 8.18 7.04
CA PHE A 93 10.71 8.06 8.47
C PHE A 93 11.99 7.95 9.33
N ALA A 94 12.98 7.16 8.92
CA ALA A 94 14.27 7.07 9.61
C ALA A 94 15.03 8.41 9.62
N SER A 95 14.89 9.21 8.56
CA SER A 95 15.47 10.56 8.48
C SER A 95 14.69 11.57 9.33
N LEU A 96 13.35 11.46 9.42
CA LEU A 96 12.49 12.31 10.26
C LEU A 96 12.72 12.08 11.78
N LEU A 97 13.21 10.90 12.16
CA LEU A 97 13.49 10.52 13.53
C LEU A 97 14.90 10.89 14.03
N GLN A 98 15.72 11.54 13.20
CA GLN A 98 17.05 12.00 13.61
C GLN A 98 16.99 13.22 14.55
N ASP A 99 15.89 13.99 14.50
CA ASP A 99 15.71 15.21 15.30
C ASP A 99 14.73 15.04 16.48
N TYR A 100 14.09 13.88 16.65
CA TYR A 100 13.07 13.65 17.68
C TYR A 100 13.53 12.57 18.67
N ASP A 101 13.18 12.74 19.95
CA ASP A 101 13.50 11.84 21.06
C ASP A 101 12.78 10.48 20.89
N VAL A 102 13.31 9.62 20.02
CA VAL A 102 12.74 8.29 19.76
C VAL A 102 13.27 7.29 20.78
N PRO A 103 12.39 6.55 21.47
CA PRO A 103 12.79 5.49 22.39
C PRO A 103 13.66 4.43 21.69
N ALA A 104 14.67 3.92 22.39
CA ALA A 104 15.67 3.01 21.84
C ALA A 104 15.06 1.74 21.20
N GLY A 105 14.03 1.15 21.81
CA GLY A 105 13.33 -0.01 21.27
C GLY A 105 12.57 0.28 19.97
N LEU A 106 11.95 1.46 19.84
CA LEU A 106 11.23 1.85 18.64
C LEU A 106 12.21 2.13 17.49
N ARG A 107 13.34 2.77 17.79
CA ARG A 107 14.44 2.97 16.83
C ARG A 107 15.00 1.63 16.35
N ALA A 108 15.21 0.68 17.26
CA ALA A 108 15.68 -0.66 16.92
C ALA A 108 14.68 -1.45 16.07
N LEU A 109 13.37 -1.26 16.28
CA LEU A 109 12.33 -1.83 15.42
C LEU A 109 12.35 -1.18 14.03
N ALA A 110 12.35 0.16 13.95
CA ALA A 110 12.32 0.90 12.70
C ALA A 110 13.58 0.69 11.83
N SER A 111 14.72 0.38 12.45
CA SER A 111 15.97 0.07 11.72
C SER A 111 16.03 -1.36 11.19
N ASP A 112 15.17 -2.27 11.66
CA ASP A 112 15.10 -3.65 11.19
C ASP A 112 14.17 -3.75 9.98
N ASN A 113 14.68 -3.38 8.82
CA ASN A 113 13.93 -3.39 7.56
C ASN A 113 13.38 -4.78 7.20
N ALA A 114 14.06 -5.86 7.60
CA ALA A 114 13.61 -7.22 7.32
C ALA A 114 12.37 -7.55 8.15
N LEU A 115 12.39 -7.24 9.45
CA LEU A 115 11.25 -7.46 10.34
C LEU A 115 10.08 -6.53 9.99
N VAL A 116 10.37 -5.27 9.69
CA VAL A 116 9.37 -4.26 9.28
C VAL A 116 8.66 -4.70 8.00
N GLY A 117 9.42 -5.16 7.00
CA GLY A 117 8.87 -5.70 5.76
C GLY A 117 8.06 -6.99 6.00
N ALA A 118 8.58 -7.91 6.81
CA ALA A 118 7.90 -9.16 7.13
C ALA A 118 6.57 -8.97 7.88
N LEU A 119 6.50 -7.96 8.77
CA LEU A 119 5.29 -7.61 9.52
C LEU A 119 4.35 -6.66 8.77
N GLY A 120 4.76 -6.17 7.59
CA GLY A 120 4.03 -5.19 6.80
C GLY A 120 3.70 -3.93 7.60
N ILE A 121 4.65 -3.42 8.40
CA ILE A 121 4.40 -2.26 9.27
C ILE A 121 4.25 -1.01 8.41
N THR A 122 3.14 -0.32 8.58
CA THR A 122 2.79 0.90 7.85
C THR A 122 3.29 2.17 8.55
N GLU A 123 3.31 3.30 7.84
CA GLU A 123 3.66 4.60 8.42
C GLU A 123 2.70 5.03 9.53
N GLN A 124 1.39 4.79 9.37
CA GLN A 124 0.37 5.12 10.38
C GLN A 124 0.59 4.32 11.67
N GLU A 125 0.98 3.05 11.56
CA GLU A 125 1.31 2.23 12.72
C GLU A 125 2.59 2.73 13.41
N MET A 126 3.58 3.17 12.64
CA MET A 126 4.81 3.73 13.20
C MET A 126 4.58 5.07 13.91
N GLU A 127 3.72 5.93 13.35
CA GLU A 127 3.27 7.18 13.97
C GLU A 127 2.45 6.91 15.24
N ALA A 128 1.55 5.93 15.21
CA ALA A 128 0.80 5.52 16.39
C ALA A 128 1.76 5.05 17.50
N LEU A 129 2.74 4.20 17.18
CA LEU A 129 3.73 3.71 18.15
C LEU A 129 4.62 4.83 18.72
N SER A 130 4.99 5.83 17.92
CA SER A 130 5.80 6.97 18.39
C SER A 130 5.02 7.95 19.28
N SER A 131 3.70 8.02 19.12
CA SER A 131 2.84 8.86 19.94
C SER A 131 2.62 8.33 21.36
N ILE A 132 2.81 7.02 21.59
CA ILE A 132 2.54 6.37 22.88
C ILE A 132 3.58 6.78 23.93
N ARG A 133 3.10 7.33 25.04
CA ARG A 133 3.91 7.58 26.24
C ARG A 133 3.94 6.35 27.12
N LEU A 134 5.10 5.71 27.22
CA LEU A 134 5.31 4.55 28.08
C LEU A 134 5.91 5.00 29.42
N PRO A 135 5.58 4.32 30.54
CA PRO A 135 6.10 4.66 31.87
C PRO A 135 7.59 4.28 32.04
N GLY A 136 8.20 3.65 31.04
CA GLY A 136 9.62 3.27 31.02
C GLY A 136 10.07 2.90 29.60
N GLU A 137 11.35 2.57 29.45
CA GLU A 137 11.90 2.17 28.16
C GLU A 137 11.39 0.79 27.74
N ALA A 138 10.70 0.74 26.58
CA ALA A 138 10.31 -0.53 25.98
C ALA A 138 11.38 -1.06 25.03
N THR A 139 11.52 -2.37 25.00
CA THR A 139 12.37 -3.10 24.06
C THR A 139 11.73 -3.16 22.68
N LYS A 140 12.52 -3.56 21.67
CA LYS A 140 12.02 -3.85 20.32
C LYS A 140 10.83 -4.82 20.35
N ASP A 141 10.94 -5.92 21.09
CA ASP A 141 9.86 -6.90 21.22
C ASP A 141 8.62 -6.30 21.91
N GLY A 142 8.81 -5.41 22.88
CA GLY A 142 7.72 -4.65 23.49
C GLY A 142 6.96 -3.80 22.47
N TYR A 143 7.65 -3.12 21.55
CA TYR A 143 7.01 -2.38 20.47
C TYR A 143 6.31 -3.29 19.45
N VAL A 144 6.85 -4.48 19.16
CA VAL A 144 6.16 -5.48 18.34
C VAL A 144 4.86 -5.94 19.01
N GLN A 145 4.87 -6.14 20.33
CA GLN A 145 3.68 -6.52 21.08
C GLN A 145 2.63 -5.39 21.12
N LEU A 146 3.08 -4.14 21.24
CA LEU A 146 2.20 -2.96 21.12
C LEU A 146 1.58 -2.87 19.73
N LEU A 147 2.35 -3.11 18.67
CA LEU A 147 1.84 -3.17 17.30
C LEU A 147 0.73 -4.22 17.17
N VAL A 148 0.96 -5.43 17.66
CA VAL A 148 -0.07 -6.50 17.66
C VAL A 148 -1.31 -6.06 18.44
N THR A 149 -1.12 -5.39 19.56
CA THR A 149 -2.22 -4.87 20.39
C THR A 149 -3.02 -3.80 19.65
N ILE A 150 -2.34 -2.81 19.06
CA ILE A 150 -2.95 -1.76 18.22
C ILE A 150 -3.77 -2.43 17.12
N ARG A 151 -3.19 -3.38 16.39
CA ARG A 151 -3.90 -4.11 15.34
C ARG A 151 -5.13 -4.84 15.87
N ALA A 152 -5.02 -5.51 17.02
CA ALA A 152 -6.15 -6.22 17.60
C ALA A 152 -7.32 -5.29 17.97
N ILE A 153 -7.03 -4.08 18.47
CA ILE A 153 -8.08 -3.12 18.86
C ILE A 153 -8.59 -2.27 17.70
N THR A 154 -7.79 -2.04 16.64
CA THR A 154 -8.18 -1.23 15.47
C THR A 154 -8.76 -2.06 14.33
N HIS A 155 -8.34 -3.32 14.17
CA HIS A 155 -8.86 -4.25 13.16
C HIS A 155 -9.91 -5.22 13.72
N GLY A 156 -10.20 -5.20 15.02
CA GLY A 156 -11.25 -5.99 15.68
C GLY A 156 -12.70 -5.52 15.46
N GLN A 157 -12.93 -4.51 14.61
CA GLN A 157 -14.27 -4.13 14.13
C GLN A 157 -14.53 -4.67 12.71
N GLU A 158 -14.37 -5.98 12.49
CA GLU A 158 -15.08 -6.64 11.40
C GLU A 158 -16.53 -6.87 11.84
N PRO A 159 -17.55 -6.41 11.09
CA PRO A 159 -18.94 -6.76 11.39
C PRO A 159 -19.07 -8.28 11.29
N ILE A 160 -19.47 -8.93 12.40
CA ILE A 160 -19.91 -10.32 12.38
C ILE A 160 -21.14 -10.35 11.48
N GLU A 161 -20.98 -10.86 10.25
CA GLU A 161 -22.11 -11.15 9.38
C GLU A 161 -23.01 -12.18 10.08
N ARG A 162 -24.20 -11.72 10.47
CA ARG A 162 -25.40 -12.54 10.66
C ARG A 162 -26.49 -12.00 9.76
#